data_AF-A0A2E7JPI3-F1
#
_entry.id   AF-A0A2E7JPI3-F1
#
_cell.length_a   1.000
_cell.length_b   1.000
_cell.length_c   1.000
_cell.angle_alpha   90.00
_cell.angle_beta   90.00
_cell.angle_gamma   90.00
#
_symmetry.space_group_name_H-M   'P 1'
#
loop_
_entity.id
_entity.type
_entity.pdbx_description
1 polymer ?
#
loop_
_entity_poly.entity_id
_entity_poly.type
_entity_poly.pdbx_seq_one_letter_code
_entity_poly.pdbx_strand_id
1 'polypeptide(L)'
;MEAIQLEIGLDLVSYVKTEKEANLIESIRQMRREIESQHSFLVPPIRVCDNTNLPPRGYRLFIHEQPVANGELGSDDGAVALSCFVADTISHHRYAF
;
A
#
# COMPACT_ATOMS: atom_id res chain seq x y z
N MET A 1 -9.61 12.74 -8.66
CA MET A 1 -8.56 12.95 -7.66
C MET A 1 -8.41 11.65 -6.89
N GLU A 2 -7.25 11.02 -6.99
CA GLU A 2 -6.94 9.79 -6.27
C GLU A 2 -6.43 10.20 -4.88
N ALA A 3 -7.06 9.72 -3.81
CA ALA A 3 -6.72 10.20 -2.47
C ALA A 3 -5.46 9.51 -1.91
N ILE A 4 -5.14 8.29 -2.37
CA ILE A 4 -3.98 7.51 -1.89
C ILE A 4 -3.17 6.99 -3.07
N GLN A 5 -1.85 7.17 -3.00
CA GLN A 5 -0.87 6.62 -3.94
C GLN A 5 0.20 5.84 -3.19
N LEU A 6 0.49 4.62 -3.65
CA LEU A 6 1.53 3.73 -3.13
C LEU A 6 2.61 3.58 -4.20
N GLU A 7 3.77 4.15 -3.96
CA GLU A 7 4.95 3.92 -4.76
C GLU A 7 5.71 2.69 -4.26
N ILE A 8 6.17 1.85 -5.17
CA ILE A 8 6.94 0.65 -4.86
C ILE A 8 8.18 0.54 -5.75
N GLY A 9 9.25 -0.03 -5.20
CA GLY A 9 10.49 -0.33 -5.90
C GLY A 9 10.34 -1.49 -6.88
N LEU A 10 11.30 -1.59 -7.81
CA LEU A 10 11.26 -2.52 -8.95
C LEU A 10 11.05 -4.00 -8.57
N ASP A 11 11.62 -4.45 -7.45
CA ASP A 11 11.51 -5.84 -6.99
C ASP A 11 10.06 -6.13 -6.57
N LEU A 12 9.45 -5.18 -5.87
CA LEU A 12 8.07 -5.25 -5.39
C LEU A 12 7.05 -5.25 -6.53
N VAL A 13 7.36 -4.60 -7.65
CA VAL A 13 6.49 -4.59 -8.85
C VAL A 13 6.20 -6.00 -9.33
N SER A 14 7.19 -6.90 -9.23
CA SER A 14 7.01 -8.31 -9.60
C SER A 14 5.91 -8.97 -8.76
N TYR A 15 5.80 -8.64 -7.47
CA TYR A 15 4.76 -9.15 -6.57
C TYR A 15 3.36 -8.60 -6.85
N VAL A 16 3.27 -7.49 -7.61
CA VAL A 16 1.98 -6.89 -8.03
C VAL A 16 1.56 -7.36 -9.41
N LYS A 17 2.52 -7.51 -10.33
CA LYS A 17 2.29 -7.88 -11.73
C LYS A 17 2.15 -9.38 -11.97
N THR A 18 2.56 -10.22 -11.03
CA THR A 18 2.27 -11.66 -11.15
C THR A 18 0.75 -11.83 -11.08
N GLU A 19 0.11 -12.71 -11.86
CA GLU A 19 -1.33 -13.02 -11.74
C GLU A 19 -1.58 -14.16 -10.75
N LYS A 20 -0.73 -14.31 -9.72
CA LYS A 20 -0.83 -15.39 -8.75
C LYS A 20 -1.78 -15.02 -7.61
N GLU A 21 -2.46 -16.02 -7.07
CA GLU A 21 -3.45 -15.96 -5.98
C GLU A 21 -2.97 -15.32 -4.65
N ALA A 22 -1.77 -14.72 -4.60
CA ALA A 22 -1.17 -14.04 -3.46
C ALA A 22 -0.54 -12.69 -3.86
N ASN A 23 -1.27 -11.91 -4.65
CA ASN A 23 -0.81 -10.62 -5.16
C ASN A 23 -1.08 -9.49 -4.18
N LEU A 24 -0.21 -8.47 -4.21
CA LEU A 24 -0.38 -7.25 -3.43
C LEU A 24 -1.76 -6.59 -3.64
N ILE A 25 -2.28 -6.61 -4.87
CA ILE A 25 -3.59 -6.05 -5.20
C ILE A 25 -4.71 -6.73 -4.40
N GLU A 26 -4.62 -8.05 -4.23
CA GLU A 26 -5.62 -8.81 -3.47
C GLU A 26 -5.52 -8.51 -1.98
N SER A 27 -4.30 -8.49 -1.44
CA SER A 27 -4.06 -8.10 -0.04
C SER A 27 -4.57 -6.68 0.24
N ILE A 28 -4.35 -5.73 -0.68
CA ILE A 28 -4.88 -4.36 -0.57
C ILE A 28 -6.41 -4.34 -0.60
N ARG A 29 -7.04 -5.12 -1.49
CA ARG A 29 -8.51 -5.22 -1.56
C ARG A 29 -9.10 -5.79 -0.27
N GLN A 30 -8.48 -6.84 0.28
CA GLN A 30 -8.95 -7.47 1.51
C GLN A 30 -8.78 -6.53 2.70
N MET A 31 -7.59 -5.94 2.82
CA MET A 31 -7.29 -4.91 3.82
C MET A 31 -8.28 -3.75 3.76
N ARG A 32 -8.61 -3.25 2.57
CA ARG A 32 -9.63 -2.22 2.38
C ARG A 32 -10.98 -2.65 2.98
N ARG A 33 -11.46 -3.85 2.66
CA ARG A 33 -12.75 -4.35 3.19
C ARG A 33 -12.73 -4.51 4.71
N GLU A 34 -11.63 -5.01 5.25
CA GLU A 34 -11.43 -5.18 6.69
C GLU A 34 -11.53 -3.81 7.38
N ILE A 35 -10.80 -2.82 6.89
CA ILE A 35 -10.80 -1.45 7.43
C ILE A 35 -12.18 -0.80 7.32
N GLU A 36 -12.85 -0.92 6.15
CA GLU A 36 -14.20 -0.40 5.93
C GLU A 36 -15.20 -1.03 6.91
N SER A 37 -15.05 -2.33 7.19
CA SER A 37 -15.90 -3.07 8.13
C SER A 37 -15.61 -2.72 9.60
N GLN A 38 -14.34 -2.47 9.97
CA GLN A 38 -13.93 -2.26 11.37
C GLN A 38 -14.13 -0.81 11.82
N HIS A 39 -13.94 0.16 10.92
CA HIS A 39 -13.82 1.58 11.30
C HIS A 39 -14.91 2.49 10.74
N SER A 40 -15.95 1.94 10.08
CA SER A 40 -17.10 2.71 9.54
C SER A 40 -16.69 3.89 8.63
N PHE A 41 -15.59 3.76 7.89
CA PHE A 41 -15.16 4.74 6.90
C PHE A 41 -14.91 4.07 5.55
N LEU A 42 -15.03 4.83 4.46
CA LEU A 42 -14.77 4.35 3.11
C LEU A 42 -13.30 4.57 2.77
N VAL A 43 -12.57 3.49 2.50
CA VAL A 43 -11.18 3.58 2.06
C VAL A 43 -11.18 4.00 0.59
N PRO A 44 -10.53 5.12 0.21
CA PRO A 44 -10.48 5.56 -1.18
C PRO A 44 -9.65 4.60 -2.05
N PRO A 45 -9.73 4.72 -3.39
CA PRO A 45 -8.90 3.91 -4.28
C PRO A 45 -7.41 4.18 -4.04
N ILE A 46 -6.64 3.11 -3.88
CA ILE A 46 -5.18 3.14 -3.72
C ILE A 46 -4.56 2.89 -5.10
N ARG A 47 -3.81 3.86 -5.60
CA ARG A 47 -3.07 3.72 -6.85
C ARG A 47 -1.67 3.19 -6.58
N VAL A 48 -1.31 2.07 -7.20
CA VAL A 48 0.05 1.52 -7.10
C VAL A 48 0.87 2.02 -8.29
N CYS A 49 2.00 2.66 -8.02
CA CYS A 49 2.96 3.12 -9.04
C CYS A 49 4.33 2.51 -8.77
N ASP A 50 5.01 2.06 -9.82
CA ASP A 50 6.42 1.71 -9.72
C ASP A 50 7.29 2.96 -9.71
N ASN A 51 8.32 2.97 -8.87
CA ASN A 51 9.28 4.06 -8.80
C ASN A 51 10.71 3.50 -8.79
N THR A 52 11.47 3.82 -9.84
CA THR A 52 12.87 3.43 -10.02
C THR A 52 13.85 4.21 -9.13
N ASN A 53 13.41 5.31 -8.51
CA ASN A 53 14.21 6.07 -7.55
C ASN A 53 14.17 5.47 -6.14
N LEU A 54 13.23 4.58 -5.86
CA LEU A 54 13.18 3.86 -4.58
C LEU A 54 14.12 2.65 -4.63
N PRO A 55 14.62 2.20 -3.46
CA PRO A 55 15.35 0.95 -3.40
C PRO A 55 14.48 -0.20 -3.96
N PRO A 56 15.08 -1.30 -4.42
CA PRO A 56 14.34 -2.40 -5.06
C PRO A 56 13.17 -2.89 -4.21
N ARG A 57 13.35 -2.97 -2.88
CA ARG A 57 12.32 -3.36 -1.89
C ARG A 57 11.73 -2.16 -1.14
N GLY A 58 11.98 -0.95 -1.62
CA GLY A 58 11.46 0.29 -1.06
C GLY A 58 10.00 0.51 -1.37
N TYR A 59 9.29 1.18 -0.49
CA TYR A 59 7.92 1.61 -0.70
C TYR A 59 7.66 2.97 -0.07
N ARG A 60 6.68 3.70 -0.60
CA ARG A 60 6.29 5.02 -0.11
C ARG A 60 4.80 5.25 -0.32
N LEU A 61 4.11 5.67 0.73
CA LEU A 61 2.69 5.98 0.71
C LEU A 61 2.49 7.49 0.70
N PHE A 62 1.59 7.93 -0.16
CA PHE A 62 1.14 9.30 -0.29
C PHE A 62 -0.37 9.37 -0.04
N ILE A 63 -0.78 10.37 0.71
CA ILE A 63 -2.18 10.72 0.92
C ILE A 63 -2.32 12.17 0.49
N HIS A 64 -3.25 12.46 -0.42
CA HIS A 64 -3.46 13.81 -0.96
C HIS A 64 -2.16 14.47 -1.46
N GLU A 65 -1.35 13.71 -2.23
CA GLU A 65 -0.05 14.13 -2.76
C GLU A 65 1.04 14.41 -1.71
N GLN A 66 0.76 14.20 -0.42
CA GLN A 66 1.73 14.33 0.66
C GLN A 66 2.31 12.97 1.05
N PRO A 67 3.65 12.80 1.12
CA PRO A 67 4.25 11.57 1.61
C PRO A 67 3.98 11.43 3.10
N VAL A 68 3.14 10.47 3.47
CA VAL A 68 2.78 10.19 4.87
C VAL A 68 3.65 9.09 5.48
N ALA A 69 4.16 8.18 4.64
CA ALA A 69 4.91 7.05 5.11
C ALA A 69 5.90 6.54 4.06
N ASN A 70 7.04 6.03 4.49
CA ASN A 70 8.06 5.45 3.63
C ASN A 70 8.85 4.40 4.40
N GLY A 71 9.33 3.39 3.68
CA GLY A 71 10.07 2.29 4.29
C GLY A 71 10.66 1.36 3.24
N GLU A 72 11.28 0.29 3.72
CA GLU A 72 11.80 -0.79 2.90
C GLU A 72 11.33 -2.12 3.51
N LEU A 73 10.94 -3.07 2.65
CA LEU A 73 10.57 -4.41 3.08
C LEU A 73 11.83 -5.23 3.34
N GLY A 74 11.88 -5.88 4.50
CA GLY A 74 12.94 -6.83 4.83
C GLY A 74 12.97 -7.99 3.83
N SER A 75 14.08 -8.74 3.81
CA SER A 75 14.23 -9.88 2.89
C SER A 75 13.21 -11.00 3.13
N ASP A 76 12.64 -11.09 4.34
CA ASP A 76 11.60 -12.07 4.71
C ASP A 76 10.17 -11.54 4.44
N ASP A 77 10.02 -10.22 4.34
CA ASP A 77 8.72 -9.57 4.17
C ASP A 77 8.18 -9.72 2.74
N GLY A 78 6.87 -9.98 2.64
CA GLY A 78 6.16 -10.14 1.36
C GLY A 78 5.05 -9.11 1.15
N ALA A 79 4.12 -9.43 0.25
CA ALA A 79 2.97 -8.58 -0.07
C ALA A 79 2.07 -8.29 1.15
N VAL A 80 1.94 -9.26 2.07
CA VAL A 80 1.13 -9.13 3.29
C VAL A 80 1.67 -8.03 4.20
N ALA A 81 2.98 -8.00 4.44
CA ALA A 81 3.63 -6.98 5.28
C ALA A 81 3.38 -5.56 4.74
N LEU A 82 3.48 -5.38 3.41
CA LEU A 82 3.18 -4.11 2.77
C LEU A 82 1.72 -3.71 2.95
N SER A 83 0.79 -4.64 2.75
CA SER A 83 -0.64 -4.36 2.96
C SER A 83 -0.96 -4.02 4.42
N CYS A 84 -0.32 -4.68 5.38
CA CYS A 84 -0.47 -4.37 6.80
C CYS A 84 0.04 -2.95 7.11
N PHE A 85 1.18 -2.57 6.55
CA PHE A 85 1.74 -1.22 6.72
C PHE A 85 0.81 -0.13 6.16
N VAL A 86 0.24 -0.37 4.98
CA VAL A 86 -0.71 0.58 4.40
C VAL A 86 -1.97 0.68 5.27
N ALA A 87 -2.46 -0.44 5.80
CA ALA A 87 -3.60 -0.46 6.73
C ALA A 87 -3.33 0.38 7.98
N ASP A 88 -2.17 0.17 8.59
CA ASP A 88 -1.74 0.88 9.80
C ASP A 88 -1.64 2.38 9.54
N THR A 89 -1.00 2.77 8.43
CA THR A 89 -0.82 4.18 8.06
C THR A 89 -2.17 4.87 7.83
N ILE A 90 -3.09 4.23 7.09
CA ILE A 90 -4.43 4.78 6.85
C ILE A 90 -5.21 4.92 8.15
N SER A 91 -5.12 3.92 9.03
CA SER A 91 -5.79 3.92 10.35
C SER A 91 -5.23 5.03 11.26
N HIS A 92 -3.93 5.29 11.20
CA HIS A 92 -3.28 6.38 11.93
C HIS A 92 -3.69 7.76 11.38
N HIS A 93 -3.80 7.88 10.06
CA HIS A 93 -4.20 9.11 9.35
C HIS A 93 -5.71 9.24 9.13
N ARG A 94 -6.54 8.59 9.96
CA ARG A 94 -8.01 8.65 9.89
C ARG A 94 -8.63 10.06 9.92
N TYR A 95 -7.89 11.08 10.33
CA TYR A 95 -8.32 12.48 10.35
C TYR A 95 -7.93 13.28 9.09
N ALA A 96 -7.17 12.68 8.18
CA ALA A 96 -6.76 13.30 6.92
C ALA A 96 -7.71 12.98 5.75
N PHE A 97 -8.76 12.19 6.01
CA PHE A 97 -9.79 11.79 5.05
C PHE A 97 -11.14 12.39 5.39
#